data_AF-A0A1J5PEJ2-F1
#
_entry.id   AF-A0A1J5PEJ2-F1
#
_cell.length_a   1.000
_cell.length_b   1.000
_cell.length_c   1.000
_cell.angle_alpha   90.00
_cell.angle_beta   90.00
_cell.angle_gamma   90.00
#
_symmetry.space_group_name_H-M   'P 1'
#
loop_
_entity.id
_entity.type
_entity.pdbx_description
1 polymer ?
#
loop_
_entity_poly.entity_id
_entity_poly.type
_entity_poly.pdbx_seq_one_letter_code
_entity_poly.pdbx_strand_id
1 'polypeptide(L)'
;MAASHDPVALQRYCKEKCGVVLGVGIGELTGQAFRIAHMGHVNAPMILGTLGVIEVALHALGIPHGRGGVEAAIDWLGETVTA
;
A
#
# COMPACT_ATOMS: atom_id res chain seq x y z
N MET A 1 7.14 4.57 23.31
CA MET A 1 7.42 4.62 21.87
C MET A 1 6.97 3.30 21.29
N ALA A 2 5.92 3.30 20.46
CA ALA A 2 5.46 2.07 19.81
C ALA A 2 6.62 1.47 19.01
N ALA A 3 6.80 0.14 19.09
CA ALA A 3 7.80 -0.54 18.29
C ALA A 3 7.60 -0.15 16.82
N SER A 4 8.64 0.35 16.16
CA SER A 4 8.62 0.62 14.73
C SER A 4 8.39 -0.71 13.98
N HIS A 5 7.34 -0.78 13.17
CA HIS A 5 7.03 -1.98 12.39
C HIS A 5 7.97 -2.06 11.19
N ASP A 6 8.45 -3.27 10.87
CA ASP A 6 9.40 -3.48 9.77
C ASP A 6 8.71 -3.33 8.40
N PRO A 7 9.01 -2.30 7.61
CA PRO A 7 8.44 -2.13 6.29
C PRO A 7 8.91 -3.22 5.32
N VAL A 8 10.02 -3.91 5.57
CA VAL A 8 10.51 -5.02 4.75
C VAL A 8 9.60 -6.24 4.92
N ALA A 9 9.11 -6.52 6.13
CA ALA A 9 8.14 -7.59 6.37
C ALA A 9 6.84 -7.36 5.60
N LEU A 10 6.33 -6.12 5.57
CA LEU A 10 5.15 -5.75 4.78
C LEU A 10 5.39 -5.93 3.29
N GLN A 11 6.50 -5.42 2.76
CA GLN A 11 6.87 -5.58 1.35
C GLN A 11 6.97 -7.06 0.95
N ARG A 12 7.58 -7.88 1.81
CA ARG A 12 7.70 -9.32 1.60
C ARG A 12 6.34 -9.99 1.56
N TYR A 13 5.44 -9.66 2.49
CA TYR A 13 4.09 -10.19 2.51
C TYR A 13 3.32 -9.84 1.24
N CYS A 14 3.30 -8.56 0.85
CA CYS A 14 2.64 -8.09 -0.37
C CYS A 14 3.15 -8.84 -1.61
N LYS A 15 4.48 -9.01 -1.74
CA LYS A 15 5.09 -9.68 -2.88
C LYS A 15 4.81 -11.18 -2.89
N GLU A 16 5.09 -11.86 -1.79
CA GLU A 16 5.12 -13.33 -1.74
C GLU A 16 3.75 -13.96 -1.54
N LYS A 17 2.83 -13.25 -0.87
CA LYS A 17 1.48 -13.77 -0.55
C LYS A 17 0.38 -13.17 -1.43
N CYS A 18 0.57 -11.94 -1.91
CA CYS A 18 -0.49 -11.20 -2.61
C CYS A 18 -0.13 -10.80 -4.04
N GLY A 19 1.11 -11.01 -4.49
CA GLY A 19 1.53 -10.69 -5.86
C GLY A 19 1.71 -9.19 -6.16
N VAL A 20 1.74 -8.32 -5.14
CA VAL A 20 1.97 -6.87 -5.30
C VAL A 20 3.40 -6.53 -4.89
N VAL A 21 4.16 -5.96 -5.82
CA VAL A 21 5.53 -5.52 -5.57
C VAL A 21 5.53 -4.05 -5.17
N LEU A 22 5.98 -3.78 -3.94
CA LEU A 22 6.23 -2.42 -3.44
C LEU A 22 7.73 -2.08 -3.57
N GLY A 23 8.02 -0.82 -3.85
CA GLY A 23 9.40 -0.33 -3.89
C GLY A 23 9.99 -0.18 -2.50
N VAL A 24 11.30 -0.38 -2.37
CA VAL A 24 12.04 -0.12 -1.12
C VAL A 24 12.27 1.37 -0.89
N GLY A 25 12.37 1.80 0.36
CA GLY A 25 12.91 3.11 0.72
C GLY A 25 14.37 3.27 0.26
N ILE A 26 14.73 4.49 -0.15
CA ILE A 26 16.04 4.84 -0.70
C ILE A 26 16.72 5.90 0.17
N GLY A 27 18.05 5.89 0.21
CA GLY A 27 18.84 6.86 0.99
C GLY A 27 18.51 6.77 2.47
N GLU A 28 18.15 7.91 3.07
CA GLU A 28 17.79 8.00 4.50
C GLU A 28 16.55 7.18 4.87
N LEU A 29 15.73 6.78 3.89
CA LEU A 29 14.52 5.98 4.11
C LEU A 29 14.74 4.47 3.96
N THR A 30 15.97 4.02 3.69
CA THR A 30 16.27 2.59 3.59
C THR A 30 15.92 1.86 4.90
N GLY A 31 15.10 0.81 4.78
CA GLY A 31 14.58 0.06 5.93
C GLY A 31 13.50 0.79 6.75
N GLN A 32 13.10 2.00 6.36
CA GLN A 32 12.14 2.83 7.10
C GLN A 32 10.86 3.13 6.31
N ALA A 33 10.90 2.99 4.98
CA ALA A 33 9.74 3.22 4.11
C ALA A 33 9.61 2.17 3.00
N PHE A 34 8.43 2.17 2.39
CA PHE A 34 8.17 1.57 1.09
C PHE A 34 7.60 2.64 0.14
N ARG A 35 7.58 2.34 -1.16
CA ARG A 35 7.08 3.23 -2.21
C ARG A 35 6.04 2.52 -3.06
N ILE A 36 4.97 3.24 -3.41
CA ILE A 36 3.95 2.78 -4.35
C ILE A 36 4.28 3.38 -5.72
N ALA A 37 4.49 2.55 -6.73
CA ALA A 37 4.70 3.03 -8.09
C ALA A 37 3.34 3.30 -8.75
N HIS A 38 3.20 4.48 -9.35
CA HIS A 38 1.96 4.93 -10.02
C HIS A 38 2.29 5.70 -11.31
N MET A 39 3.24 5.18 -12.10
CA MET A 39 3.71 5.79 -13.36
C MET A 39 3.47 4.86 -14.55
N GLY A 40 3.40 5.42 -15.76
CA GLY A 40 3.15 4.67 -16.99
C GLY A 40 1.66 4.42 -17.21
N HIS A 41 1.32 3.29 -17.86
CA HIS A 41 -0.08 2.90 -17.99
C HIS A 41 -0.58 2.32 -16.66
N VAL A 42 -1.38 3.11 -15.95
CA VAL A 42 -2.01 2.75 -14.67
C VAL A 42 -3.48 3.13 -14.75
N ASN A 43 -4.35 2.31 -14.19
CA ASN A 43 -5.78 2.56 -14.12
C ASN A 43 -6.31 2.37 -12.69
N ALA A 44 -7.57 2.79 -12.46
CA ALA A 44 -8.19 2.73 -11.14
C ALA A 44 -8.14 1.33 -10.49
N PRO A 45 -8.51 0.22 -11.17
CA PRO A 45 -8.38 -1.12 -10.61
C PRO A 45 -6.98 -1.47 -10.09
N MET A 46 -5.91 -1.06 -10.80
CA MET A 46 -4.53 -1.34 -10.38
C MET A 46 -4.17 -0.63 -9.07
N ILE A 47 -4.56 0.64 -8.92
CA ILE A 47 -4.32 1.41 -7.69
C ILE A 47 -5.16 0.86 -6.55
N LEU A 48 -6.47 0.63 -6.77
CA LEU A 48 -7.37 0.10 -5.76
C LEU A 48 -6.90 -1.29 -5.28
N GLY A 49 -6.46 -2.15 -6.19
CA GLY A 49 -5.87 -3.45 -5.83
C GLY A 49 -4.59 -3.31 -5.01
N THR A 50 -3.72 -2.36 -5.36
CA THR A 50 -2.47 -2.10 -4.61
C THR A 50 -2.77 -1.62 -3.19
N LEU A 51 -3.69 -0.66 -3.01
CA LEU A 51 -4.10 -0.16 -1.71
C LEU A 51 -4.78 -1.25 -0.86
N GLY A 52 -5.64 -2.06 -1.48
CA GLY A 52 -6.30 -3.19 -0.81
C GLY A 52 -5.30 -4.22 -0.30
N VAL A 53 -4.29 -4.56 -1.08
CA VAL A 53 -3.23 -5.49 -0.64
C VAL A 53 -2.40 -4.90 0.51
N ILE A 54 -2.15 -3.60 0.51
CA ILE A 54 -1.47 -2.93 1.63
C ILE A 54 -2.30 -3.06 2.91
N GLU A 55 -3.61 -2.80 2.88
CA GLU A 55 -4.48 -3.01 4.04
C GLU A 55 -4.52 -4.48 4.49
N VAL A 56 -4.59 -5.43 3.55
CA VAL A 56 -4.49 -6.87 3.86
C VAL A 56 -3.19 -7.20 4.59
N ALA A 57 -2.06 -6.66 4.13
CA ALA A 57 -0.76 -6.90 4.75
C ALA A 57 -0.64 -6.26 6.14
N LEU A 58 -1.13 -5.02 6.32
CA LEU A 58 -1.18 -4.34 7.62
C LEU A 58 -1.98 -5.16 8.63
N HIS A 59 -3.14 -5.68 8.21
CA HIS A 59 -3.97 -6.55 9.04
C HIS A 59 -3.29 -7.89 9.34
N ALA A 60 -2.78 -8.59 8.33
CA ALA A 60 -2.16 -9.91 8.47
C ALA A 60 -0.90 -9.90 9.35
N LEU A 61 -0.17 -8.79 9.37
CA LEU A 61 1.04 -8.61 10.18
C LEU A 61 0.77 -7.97 11.55
N GLY A 62 -0.49 -7.67 11.88
CA GLY A 62 -0.85 -7.05 13.16
C GLY A 62 -0.30 -5.63 13.32
N ILE A 63 -0.04 -4.93 12.22
CA ILE A 63 0.45 -3.54 12.24
C ILE A 63 -0.75 -2.64 12.56
N PRO A 64 -0.72 -1.79 13.60
CA PRO A 64 -1.81 -0.87 13.90
C PRO A 64 -2.07 0.10 12.74
N HIS A 65 -3.31 0.15 12.26
CA HIS A 65 -3.76 1.02 11.17
C HIS A 65 -5.26 1.34 11.33
N GLY A 66 -5.71 2.44 10.72
CA GLY A 66 -7.14 2.72 10.54
C GLY A 66 -7.74 1.87 9.42
N ARG A 67 -9.07 1.77 9.38
CA ARG A 67 -9.80 1.11 8.28
C ARG A 67 -10.26 2.14 7.26
N GLY A 68 -10.52 1.70 6.02
CA GLY A 68 -11.19 2.51 4.99
C GLY A 68 -10.26 3.36 4.13
N GLY A 69 -8.96 3.06 4.07
CA GLY A 69 -8.04 3.72 3.15
C GLY A 69 -8.37 3.43 1.69
N VAL A 70 -8.79 2.20 1.37
CA VAL A 70 -9.31 1.87 0.02
C VAL A 70 -10.63 2.58 -0.26
N GLU A 71 -11.52 2.64 0.73
CA GLU A 71 -12.83 3.31 0.62
C GLU A 71 -12.64 4.81 0.32
N ALA A 72 -11.72 5.48 1.03
CA ALA A 72 -11.38 6.87 0.75
C ALA A 72 -10.86 7.09 -0.69
N ALA A 73 -10.12 6.13 -1.26
CA ALA A 73 -9.70 6.20 -2.65
C ALA A 73 -10.85 5.97 -3.64
N ILE A 74 -11.81 5.09 -3.30
CA ILE A 74 -13.03 4.87 -4.09
C ILE A 74 -13.87 6.14 -4.12
N ASP A 75 -14.13 6.75 -2.96
CA ASP A 75 -14.93 7.98 -2.85
C ASP A 75 -14.32 9.11 -3.69
N TRP A 76 -13.01 9.34 -3.53
CA TRP A 76 -12.30 10.36 -4.31
C TRP A 76 -12.36 10.09 -5.82
N LEU A 77 -12.17 8.85 -6.25
CA LEU A 77 -12.28 8.49 -7.68
C LEU A 77 -13.70 8.65 -8.20
N GLY A 78 -14.71 8.30 -7.41
CA GLY A 78 -16.12 8.46 -7.75
C GLY A 78 -16.55 9.91 -7.93
N GLU A 79 -15.94 10.83 -7.18
CA GLU A 79 -16.19 12.28 -7.29
C GLU A 79 -15.42 12.93 -8.45
N THR A 80 -14.25 12.39 -8.82
CA THR A 80 -13.30 13.07 -9.72
C THR A 80 -13.22 12.48 -11.13
N VAL A 81 -13.59 11.21 -11.32
CA VAL A 81 -13.69 10.60 -12.64
C VAL A 81 -15.06 10.92 -13.22
N THR A 82 -15.10 11.88 -14.14
CA THR A 82 -16.34 12.28 -14.83
C THR A 82 -16.97 11.11 -15.59
N ALA A 83 -18.30 11.00 -15.50
CA ALA A 83 -19.12 10.07 -16.26
C ALA A 83 -19.12 10.37 -17.77
#